data_AF-A0A8H3CNH7-F1
#
_entry.id   AF-A0A8H3CNH7-F1
#
_cell.length_a   1.000
_cell.length_b   1.000
_cell.length_c   1.000
_cell.angle_alpha   90.00
_cell.angle_beta   90.00
_cell.angle_gamma   90.00
#
_symmetry.space_group_name_H-M   'P 1'
#
loop_
_entity.id
_entity.type
_entity.pdbx_description
1 polymer ?
#
loop_
_entity_poly.entity_id
_entity_poly.type
_entity_poly.pdbx_seq_one_letter_code
_entity_poly.pdbx_strand_id
1 'polypeptide(L)'
;MANSTILRRVDLDIEAGTGTGYVAFVNTLRSKFNGASKKYYVTAAPQCVYPDSALGSVLNNAFFDAVYVQFYNNPCGLQTYGNAANWNYGNWDYWARNISPNKNVKIYIGAPAAQRAAGSGYVDAATLQKIALETRSNFPSFGGVMFWDASQAYNNNRFDKAVKTFLGSTCGTTFNYPACDAPAWSTSGQYPAGSKVSYQGYVWQAKWYASGAPANDASGTWVPVKACGGATTQPPTTITTTTSRPITTPPSTTSAPPTTTTTPPTGGSCAGVAAWSNGIAYTGGSVVTYGGHRWTAKWWNQASSYYNYYPSYWW
;
A
#
# COMPACT_ATOMS: atom_id res chain seq x y z
N MET A 1 6.72 23.51 39.87
CA MET A 1 7.13 22.93 38.57
C MET A 1 5.86 22.62 37.79
N ALA A 2 5.65 23.26 36.64
CA ALA A 2 4.49 22.94 35.81
C ALA A 2 4.71 21.54 35.22
N ASN A 3 3.77 20.61 35.46
CA ASN A 3 3.76 19.31 34.78
C ASN A 3 3.45 19.55 33.29
N SER A 4 4.49 19.74 32.48
CA SER A 4 4.33 19.83 31.04
C SER A 4 4.16 18.42 30.45
N THR A 5 3.10 18.25 29.66
CA THR A 5 2.87 17.01 28.91
C THR A 5 3.61 17.09 27.58
N ILE A 6 4.39 16.06 27.26
CA ILE A 6 5.12 15.97 25.99
C ILE A 6 4.55 14.80 25.17
N LEU A 7 3.91 15.13 24.05
CA LEU A 7 3.44 14.17 23.06
C LEU A 7 4.65 13.46 22.42
N ARG A 8 4.61 12.12 22.31
CA ARG A 8 5.72 11.34 21.72
C ARG A 8 5.42 10.72 20.36
N ARG A 9 4.21 10.92 19.83
CA ARG A 9 3.80 10.36 18.54
C ARG A 9 2.97 11.37 17.79
N VAL A 10 3.31 11.60 16.53
CA VAL A 10 2.44 12.30 15.58
C VAL A 10 1.89 11.27 14.62
N ASP A 11 0.57 11.25 14.46
CA ASP A 11 -0.13 10.34 13.54
C ASP A 11 -0.74 11.14 12.39
N LEU A 12 -0.57 10.65 11.17
CA LEU A 12 -1.17 11.22 9.97
C LEU A 12 -2.42 10.40 9.61
N ASP A 13 -3.56 10.85 10.13
CA ASP A 13 -4.89 10.33 9.78
C ASP A 13 -5.55 11.28 8.77
N ILE A 14 -5.14 11.14 7.51
CA ILE A 14 -5.56 12.03 6.43
C ILE A 14 -6.63 11.33 5.60
N GLU A 15 -7.88 11.69 5.83
CA GLU A 15 -9.04 10.99 5.25
C GLU A 15 -9.52 11.57 3.90
N ALA A 16 -9.02 12.74 3.50
CA ALA A 16 -9.42 13.41 2.27
C ALA A 16 -8.33 14.36 1.74
N GLY A 17 -8.47 14.75 0.47
CA GLY A 17 -7.54 15.68 -0.19
C GLY A 17 -6.31 15.00 -0.78
N THR A 18 -5.24 15.77 -0.98
CA THR A 18 -3.98 15.27 -1.56
C THR A 18 -2.92 15.05 -0.50
N GLY A 19 -1.96 14.16 -0.78
CA GLY A 19 -0.77 13.95 0.04
C GLY A 19 0.25 15.10 0.03
N THR A 20 -0.08 16.25 -0.58
CA THR A 20 0.85 17.37 -0.78
C THR A 20 1.34 17.91 0.57
N GLY A 21 2.65 18.11 0.69
CA GLY A 21 3.28 18.70 1.88
C GLY A 21 3.59 17.70 3.01
N TYR A 22 2.88 16.58 3.10
CA TYR A 22 3.07 15.64 4.22
C TYR A 22 4.44 14.95 4.22
N VAL A 23 5.06 14.73 3.05
CA VAL A 23 6.46 14.23 3.00
C VAL A 23 7.42 15.22 3.66
N ALA A 24 7.32 16.50 3.30
CA ALA A 24 8.14 17.56 3.88
C ALA A 24 7.86 17.72 5.39
N PHE A 25 6.59 17.63 5.79
CA PHE A 25 6.17 17.66 7.20
C PHE A 25 6.82 16.53 8.01
N VAL A 26 6.72 15.28 7.55
CA VAL A 26 7.33 14.12 8.24
C VAL A 26 8.84 14.25 8.29
N ASN A 27 9.49 14.64 7.20
CA ASN A 27 10.95 14.82 7.18
C ASN A 27 11.41 15.93 8.13
N THR A 28 10.62 17.01 8.24
CA THR A 28 10.90 18.10 9.20
C THR A 28 10.75 17.62 10.63
N LEU A 29 9.68 16.86 10.96
CA LEU A 29 9.53 16.25 12.28
C LEU A 29 10.72 15.36 12.63
N ARG A 30 11.15 14.48 11.71
CA ARG A 30 12.31 13.61 11.91
C ARG A 30 13.59 14.40 12.16
N SER A 31 13.82 15.48 11.41
CA SER A 31 14.94 16.39 11.65
C SER A 31 14.90 16.97 13.06
N LYS A 32 13.73 17.41 13.54
CA LYS A 32 13.56 17.97 14.89
C LYS A 32 13.66 16.94 16.00
N PHE A 33 13.39 15.66 15.73
CA PHE A 33 13.55 14.57 16.69
C PHE A 33 15.01 14.11 16.84
N ASN A 34 15.89 14.50 15.93
CA ASN A 34 17.30 14.14 15.98
C ASN A 34 17.95 14.70 17.27
N GLY A 35 18.68 13.85 18.00
CA GLY A 35 19.31 14.21 19.26
C GLY A 35 18.36 14.37 20.46
N ALA A 36 17.06 14.08 20.30
CA ALA A 36 16.15 14.15 21.43
C ALA A 36 16.41 13.03 22.46
N SER A 37 16.26 13.34 23.75
CA SER A 37 16.51 12.39 24.85
C SER A 37 15.51 11.24 24.94
N LYS A 38 14.42 11.30 24.17
CA LYS A 38 13.33 10.32 24.12
C LYS A 38 13.02 10.00 22.66
N LYS A 39 12.65 8.75 22.41
CA LYS A 39 12.18 8.33 21.08
C LYS A 39 10.82 8.96 20.78
N TYR A 40 10.71 9.54 19.58
CA TYR A 40 9.47 10.01 18.98
C TYR A 40 9.08 9.08 17.84
N TYR A 41 7.77 8.94 17.65
CA TYR A 41 7.18 8.09 16.62
C TYR A 41 6.41 8.93 15.61
N VAL A 42 6.51 8.57 14.34
CA VAL A 42 5.62 9.07 13.29
C VAL A 42 4.85 7.91 12.70
N THR A 43 3.54 8.01 12.71
CA THR A 43 2.63 6.97 12.23
C THR A 43 1.64 7.55 11.21
N ALA A 44 0.92 6.69 10.52
CA ALA A 44 -0.13 7.07 9.58
C ALA A 44 -1.29 6.07 9.62
N ALA A 45 -2.50 6.51 9.30
CA ALA A 45 -3.71 5.69 9.30
C ALA A 45 -4.38 5.69 7.92
N PRO A 46 -3.78 5.09 6.88
CA PRO A 46 -4.43 4.96 5.57
C PRO A 46 -5.66 4.04 5.64
N GLN A 47 -6.57 4.19 4.68
CA GLN A 47 -7.61 3.19 4.43
C GLN A 47 -6.99 1.89 3.89
N CYS A 48 -7.70 0.76 3.96
CA CYS A 48 -7.14 -0.52 3.49
C CYS A 48 -6.93 -0.60 1.98
N VAL A 49 -7.61 0.24 1.19
CA VAL A 49 -7.41 0.28 -0.26
C VAL A 49 -5.95 0.65 -0.54
N TYR A 50 -5.29 -0.18 -1.35
CA TYR A 50 -3.87 -0.02 -1.66
C TYR A 50 -3.71 0.39 -3.13
N PRO A 51 -2.82 1.33 -3.48
CA PRO A 51 -2.27 2.33 -2.57
C PRO A 51 -3.39 3.24 -2.03
N ASP A 52 -3.19 3.77 -0.83
CA ASP A 52 -4.11 4.76 -0.26
C ASP A 52 -4.07 6.06 -1.10
N SER A 53 -5.24 6.65 -1.36
CA SER A 53 -5.34 7.81 -2.27
C SER A 53 -4.72 9.09 -1.70
N ALA A 54 -4.79 9.30 -0.38
CA ALA A 54 -4.25 10.50 0.26
C ALA A 54 -2.79 10.29 0.67
N LEU A 55 -2.47 9.13 1.23
CA LEU A 55 -1.21 8.84 1.90
C LEU A 55 -0.28 7.94 1.08
N GLY A 56 -0.71 7.28 0.01
CA GLY A 56 0.12 6.32 -0.74
C GLY A 56 1.46 6.90 -1.20
N SER A 57 1.46 8.10 -1.79
CA SER A 57 2.70 8.79 -2.18
C SER A 57 3.53 9.22 -0.97
N VAL A 58 2.88 9.64 0.13
CA VAL A 58 3.55 10.06 1.36
C VAL A 58 4.28 8.88 2.01
N LEU A 59 3.60 7.75 2.13
CA LEU A 59 4.13 6.50 2.67
C LEU A 59 5.36 6.03 1.89
N ASN A 60 5.34 6.13 0.55
CA ASN A 60 6.48 5.74 -0.28
C ASN A 60 7.71 6.63 -0.13
N ASN A 61 7.55 7.87 0.37
CA ASN A 61 8.59 8.90 0.33
C ASN A 61 8.99 9.45 1.71
N ALA A 62 8.40 8.98 2.81
CA ALA A 62 8.72 9.45 4.16
C ALA A 62 8.91 8.29 5.16
N PHE A 63 9.68 8.54 6.22
CA PHE A 63 10.06 7.52 7.20
C PHE A 63 8.99 7.39 8.31
N PHE A 64 8.18 6.34 8.26
CA PHE A 64 7.17 6.00 9.27
C PHE A 64 7.62 4.85 10.18
N ASP A 65 7.25 4.88 11.46
CA ASP A 65 7.51 3.78 12.42
C ASP A 65 6.44 2.70 12.35
N ALA A 66 5.18 3.10 12.16
CA ALA A 66 4.05 2.19 12.03
C ALA A 66 2.95 2.79 11.15
N VAL A 67 2.13 1.91 10.58
CA VAL A 67 0.98 2.24 9.75
C VAL A 67 -0.24 1.49 10.29
N TYR A 68 -1.29 2.24 10.60
CA TYR A 68 -2.54 1.76 11.18
C TYR A 68 -3.60 1.62 10.08
N VAL A 69 -3.46 0.59 9.25
CA VAL A 69 -4.30 0.41 8.05
C VAL A 69 -5.74 0.11 8.46
N GLN A 70 -6.69 0.95 8.03
CA GLN A 70 -8.10 0.84 8.40
C GLN A 70 -8.80 -0.26 7.60
N PHE A 71 -8.85 -1.48 8.13
CA PHE A 71 -9.53 -2.63 7.51
C PHE A 71 -11.04 -2.62 7.77
N TYR A 72 -11.69 -1.51 7.45
CA TYR A 72 -13.14 -1.30 7.58
C TYR A 72 -13.63 -0.25 6.59
N ASN A 73 -14.97 -0.10 6.46
CA ASN A 73 -15.64 0.81 5.51
C ASN A 73 -15.23 0.64 4.03
N ASN A 74 -14.57 -0.46 3.69
CA ASN A 74 -14.02 -0.73 2.38
C ASN A 74 -14.14 -2.22 2.02
N PRO A 75 -14.09 -2.59 0.73
CA PRO A 75 -14.13 -3.99 0.30
C PRO A 75 -13.05 -4.87 0.93
N CYS A 76 -11.89 -4.29 1.26
CA CYS A 76 -10.79 -4.96 1.93
C CYS A 76 -10.95 -5.12 3.46
N GLY A 77 -12.14 -4.84 4.02
CA GLY A 77 -12.38 -4.89 5.46
C GLY A 77 -12.32 -6.29 6.08
N LEU A 78 -12.26 -6.36 7.42
CA LEU A 78 -12.10 -7.60 8.20
C LEU A 78 -13.09 -8.71 7.88
N GLN A 79 -14.33 -8.37 7.51
CA GLN A 79 -15.37 -9.31 7.09
C GLN A 79 -15.01 -10.12 5.83
N THR A 80 -13.96 -9.71 5.11
CA THR A 80 -13.49 -10.36 3.89
C THR A 80 -12.22 -11.19 4.10
N TYR A 81 -11.79 -11.38 5.36
CA TYR A 81 -10.63 -12.20 5.67
C TYR A 81 -10.70 -13.59 5.02
N GLY A 82 -9.60 -14.00 4.37
CA GLY A 82 -9.50 -15.24 3.61
C GLY A 82 -10.02 -15.16 2.17
N ASN A 83 -10.68 -14.07 1.77
CA ASN A 83 -11.02 -13.83 0.36
C ASN A 83 -9.87 -13.09 -0.35
N ALA A 84 -9.16 -13.80 -1.23
CA ALA A 84 -8.00 -13.26 -1.95
C ALA A 84 -8.32 -12.03 -2.82
N ALA A 85 -9.57 -11.87 -3.29
CA ALA A 85 -9.95 -10.70 -4.07
C ALA A 85 -10.01 -9.41 -3.25
N ASN A 86 -10.20 -9.52 -1.93
CA ASN A 86 -10.52 -8.40 -1.05
C ASN A 86 -9.50 -8.23 0.09
N TRP A 87 -9.18 -9.29 0.84
CA TRP A 87 -8.24 -9.23 1.95
C TRP A 87 -6.81 -9.03 1.44
N ASN A 88 -6.27 -7.83 1.66
CA ASN A 88 -5.06 -7.35 1.02
C ASN A 88 -3.93 -6.99 1.99
N TYR A 89 -3.94 -7.53 3.22
CA TYR A 89 -2.87 -7.27 4.20
C TYR A 89 -1.48 -7.58 3.62
N GLY A 90 -1.35 -8.62 2.80
CA GLY A 90 -0.09 -8.96 2.16
C GLY A 90 0.47 -7.88 1.25
N ASN A 91 -0.38 -7.06 0.61
CA ASN A 91 0.09 -5.91 -0.18
C ASN A 91 0.78 -4.86 0.71
N TRP A 92 0.24 -4.65 1.92
CA TRP A 92 0.83 -3.78 2.94
C TRP A 92 2.13 -4.36 3.52
N ASP A 93 2.21 -5.68 3.74
CA ASP A 93 3.47 -6.35 4.15
C ASP A 93 4.54 -6.24 3.05
N TYR A 94 4.16 -6.46 1.79
CA TYR A 94 5.05 -6.28 0.65
C TYR A 94 5.56 -4.85 0.58
N TRP A 95 4.68 -3.86 0.71
CA TRP A 95 5.08 -2.46 0.79
C TRP A 95 6.06 -2.20 1.94
N ALA A 96 5.76 -2.67 3.14
CA ALA A 96 6.59 -2.47 4.32
C ALA A 96 8.02 -3.00 4.12
N ARG A 97 8.13 -4.17 3.48
CA ARG A 97 9.41 -4.87 3.29
C ARG A 97 10.20 -4.42 2.07
N ASN A 98 9.53 -4.00 1.00
CA ASN A 98 10.18 -3.77 -0.29
C ASN A 98 10.16 -2.30 -0.71
N ILE A 99 9.16 -1.51 -0.27
CA ILE A 99 8.93 -0.15 -0.79
C ILE A 99 9.22 0.92 0.27
N SER A 100 8.67 0.79 1.48
CA SER A 100 8.82 1.76 2.58
C SER A 100 10.26 2.26 2.79
N PRO A 101 10.50 3.56 3.02
CA PRO A 101 11.82 4.05 3.44
C PRO A 101 12.33 3.41 4.74
N ASN A 102 11.42 2.99 5.62
CA ASN A 102 11.74 2.20 6.80
C ASN A 102 11.35 0.72 6.60
N LYS A 103 12.33 -0.15 6.33
CA LYS A 103 12.07 -1.61 6.15
C LYS A 103 11.66 -2.33 7.43
N ASN A 104 11.74 -1.66 8.58
CA ASN A 104 11.26 -2.16 9.87
C ASN A 104 9.90 -1.57 10.27
N VAL A 105 9.23 -0.83 9.38
CA VAL A 105 7.89 -0.27 9.63
C VAL A 105 6.92 -1.39 9.99
N LYS A 106 6.05 -1.12 10.97
CA LYS A 106 5.05 -2.09 11.43
C LYS A 106 3.67 -1.76 10.90
N ILE A 107 3.01 -2.77 10.33
CA ILE A 107 1.62 -2.68 9.86
C ILE A 107 0.72 -3.19 10.98
N TYR A 108 -0.28 -2.42 11.35
CA TYR A 108 -1.31 -2.82 12.30
C TYR A 108 -2.63 -3.00 11.58
N ILE A 109 -3.42 -3.95 12.07
CA ILE A 109 -4.81 -4.09 11.66
C ILE A 109 -5.62 -3.01 12.37
N GLY A 110 -6.09 -2.00 11.64
CA GLY A 110 -7.09 -1.05 12.12
C GLY A 110 -8.48 -1.66 12.08
N ALA A 111 -9.14 -1.71 13.23
CA ALA A 111 -10.42 -2.38 13.42
C ALA A 111 -11.44 -1.46 14.12
N PRO A 112 -12.73 -1.52 13.75
CA PRO A 112 -13.79 -0.94 14.56
C PRO A 112 -13.88 -1.71 15.89
N ALA A 113 -13.96 -1.01 17.01
CA ALA A 113 -14.00 -1.65 18.32
C ALA A 113 -15.40 -2.11 18.75
N ALA A 114 -16.44 -1.70 18.02
CA ALA A 114 -17.83 -2.10 18.24
C ALA A 114 -18.61 -2.06 16.92
N GLN A 115 -19.77 -2.74 16.86
CA GLN A 115 -20.64 -2.81 15.67
C GLN A 115 -21.01 -1.43 15.11
N ARG A 116 -21.18 -0.42 15.98
CA ARG A 116 -21.57 0.95 15.61
C ARG A 116 -20.39 1.92 15.48
N ALA A 117 -19.15 1.44 15.64
CA ALA A 117 -17.97 2.31 15.57
C ALA A 117 -17.63 2.72 14.12
N ALA A 118 -18.04 1.92 13.14
CA ALA A 118 -17.87 2.19 11.72
C ALA A 118 -19.11 1.74 10.95
N GLY A 119 -19.23 2.14 9.67
CA GLY A 119 -20.34 1.73 8.80
C GLY A 119 -20.30 0.25 8.42
N SER A 120 -19.11 -0.35 8.36
CA SER A 120 -18.93 -1.79 8.13
C SER A 120 -17.57 -2.26 8.66
N GLY A 121 -17.35 -3.57 8.74
CA GLY A 121 -16.04 -4.16 9.05
C GLY A 121 -15.77 -4.48 10.52
N TYR A 122 -16.76 -4.27 11.42
CA TYR A 122 -16.69 -4.85 12.74
C TYR A 122 -16.76 -6.38 12.67
N VAL A 123 -15.95 -7.04 13.50
CA VAL A 123 -16.02 -8.48 13.79
C VAL A 123 -15.88 -8.68 15.30
N ASP A 124 -16.39 -9.80 15.82
CA ASP A 124 -16.27 -10.11 17.25
C ASP A 124 -14.82 -10.43 17.68
N ALA A 125 -14.61 -10.58 18.99
CA ALA A 125 -13.27 -10.76 19.56
C ALA A 125 -12.61 -12.08 19.11
N ALA A 126 -13.40 -13.14 18.96
CA ALA A 126 -12.92 -14.46 18.55
C ALA A 126 -12.50 -14.45 17.07
N THR A 127 -13.27 -13.79 16.22
CA THR A 127 -12.95 -13.60 14.81
C THR A 127 -11.71 -12.73 14.66
N LEU A 128 -11.63 -11.60 15.38
CA LEU A 128 -10.45 -10.75 15.36
C LEU A 128 -9.20 -11.46 15.88
N GLN A 129 -9.34 -12.31 16.90
CA GLN A 129 -8.25 -13.16 17.40
C GLN A 129 -7.72 -14.05 16.28
N LYS A 130 -8.59 -14.78 15.58
CA LYS A 130 -8.18 -15.63 14.46
C LYS A 130 -7.43 -14.82 13.39
N ILE A 131 -8.04 -13.73 12.92
CA ILE A 131 -7.46 -12.86 11.89
C ILE A 131 -6.08 -12.35 12.31
N ALA A 132 -5.95 -11.80 13.52
CA ALA A 132 -4.72 -11.20 13.99
C ALA A 132 -3.61 -12.23 14.19
N LEU A 133 -3.92 -13.39 14.77
CA LEU A 133 -2.93 -14.44 15.04
C LEU A 133 -2.45 -15.13 13.75
N GLU A 134 -3.34 -15.41 12.80
CA GLU A 134 -2.97 -15.95 11.50
C GLU A 134 -2.18 -14.91 10.67
N THR A 135 -2.60 -13.64 10.68
CA THR A 135 -1.84 -12.55 10.02
C THR A 135 -0.44 -12.40 10.62
N ARG A 136 -0.33 -12.44 11.95
CA ARG A 136 0.96 -12.41 12.66
C ARG A 136 1.87 -13.58 12.27
N SER A 137 1.30 -14.76 12.05
CA SER A 137 2.07 -15.94 11.61
C SER A 137 2.48 -15.88 10.14
N ASN A 138 1.74 -15.14 9.31
CA ASN A 138 1.98 -15.08 7.86
C ASN A 138 2.87 -13.92 7.44
N PHE A 139 2.96 -12.84 8.22
CA PHE A 139 3.59 -11.59 7.79
C PHE A 139 4.51 -10.97 8.87
N PRO A 140 5.81 -10.76 8.59
CA PRO A 140 6.78 -10.20 9.55
C PRO A 140 6.56 -8.71 9.88
N SER A 141 5.84 -7.97 9.03
CA SER A 141 5.53 -6.56 9.29
C SER A 141 4.44 -6.38 10.36
N PHE A 142 3.74 -7.46 10.77
CA PHE A 142 2.68 -7.37 11.78
C PHE A 142 3.14 -6.70 13.07
N GLY A 143 2.46 -5.62 13.41
CA GLY A 143 2.70 -4.79 14.60
C GLY A 143 1.66 -4.95 15.69
N GLY A 144 0.44 -5.36 15.35
CA GLY A 144 -0.66 -5.49 16.29
C GLY A 144 -2.00 -5.05 15.70
N VAL A 145 -2.88 -4.60 16.60
CA VAL A 145 -4.22 -4.10 16.26
C VAL A 145 -4.35 -2.66 16.75
N MET A 146 -4.97 -1.80 15.94
CA MET A 146 -5.37 -0.43 16.26
C MET A 146 -6.90 -0.39 16.31
N PHE A 147 -7.48 0.36 17.25
CA PHE A 147 -8.93 0.48 17.40
C PHE A 147 -9.46 1.88 17.13
N TRP A 148 -10.53 1.93 16.34
CA TRP A 148 -11.49 3.02 16.32
C TRP A 148 -12.73 2.64 17.15
N ASP A 149 -12.92 3.14 18.36
CA ASP A 149 -11.99 3.91 19.18
C ASP A 149 -11.94 3.37 20.62
N ALA A 150 -11.25 4.07 21.52
CA ALA A 150 -11.13 3.69 22.92
C ALA A 150 -12.48 3.64 23.67
N SER A 151 -13.40 4.57 23.39
CA SER A 151 -14.71 4.62 24.04
C SER A 151 -15.56 3.41 23.66
N GLN A 152 -15.52 3.05 22.37
CA GLN A 152 -16.22 1.91 21.81
C GLN A 152 -15.61 0.60 22.34
N ALA A 153 -14.28 0.50 22.40
CA ALA A 153 -13.60 -0.67 22.95
C ALA A 153 -13.92 -0.88 24.44
N TYR A 154 -13.95 0.20 25.21
CA TYR A 154 -14.27 0.15 26.64
C TYR A 154 -15.71 -0.33 26.86
N ASN A 155 -16.66 0.27 26.16
CA ASN A 155 -18.09 -0.01 26.28
C ASN A 155 -18.49 -1.38 25.71
N ASN A 156 -17.76 -1.87 24.71
CA ASN A 156 -17.96 -3.21 24.15
C ASN A 156 -17.30 -4.30 25.01
N ASN A 157 -17.69 -4.35 26.29
CA ASN A 157 -17.22 -5.32 27.27
C ASN A 157 -15.69 -5.42 27.36
N ARG A 158 -15.00 -4.27 27.36
CA ARG A 158 -13.52 -4.21 27.38
C ARG A 158 -12.88 -5.02 26.25
N PHE A 159 -13.32 -4.77 25.03
CA PHE A 159 -12.77 -5.35 23.79
C PHE A 159 -11.24 -5.16 23.71
N ASP A 160 -10.76 -4.00 24.18
CA ASP A 160 -9.34 -3.67 24.32
C ASP A 160 -8.57 -4.70 25.17
N LYS A 161 -9.14 -5.13 26.30
CA LYS A 161 -8.54 -6.13 27.18
C LYS A 161 -8.54 -7.51 26.53
N ALA A 162 -9.65 -7.91 25.89
CA ALA A 162 -9.73 -9.20 25.21
C ALA A 162 -8.63 -9.33 24.14
N VAL A 163 -8.45 -8.27 23.34
CA VAL A 163 -7.41 -8.21 22.30
C VAL A 163 -6.01 -8.18 22.87
N LYS A 164 -5.80 -7.40 23.94
CA LYS A 164 -4.51 -7.39 24.63
C LYS A 164 -4.15 -8.77 25.18
N THR A 165 -5.11 -9.52 25.71
CA THR A 165 -4.90 -10.86 26.24
C THR A 165 -4.48 -11.84 25.15
N PHE A 166 -5.21 -11.95 24.03
CA PHE A 166 -4.85 -12.94 23.01
C PHE A 166 -3.60 -12.58 22.20
N LEU A 167 -3.29 -11.28 22.04
CA LEU A 167 -2.02 -10.87 21.42
C LEU A 167 -0.84 -11.19 22.34
N GLY A 168 -1.05 -11.16 23.66
CA GLY A 168 -0.05 -11.44 24.67
C GLY A 168 1.09 -10.41 24.70
N SER A 169 2.25 -10.84 25.20
CA SER A 169 3.45 -10.01 25.39
C SER A 169 4.67 -10.55 24.62
N THR A 170 4.47 -11.18 23.47
CA THR A 170 5.58 -11.59 22.57
C THR A 170 6.07 -10.39 21.76
N CYS A 171 6.58 -9.37 22.43
CA CYS A 171 7.22 -8.23 21.80
C CYS A 171 8.69 -8.56 21.50
N GLY A 172 9.20 -8.16 20.34
CA GLY A 172 10.62 -8.30 20.00
C GLY A 172 11.07 -9.70 19.57
N THR A 173 10.14 -10.64 19.38
CA THR A 173 10.45 -11.95 18.79
C THR A 173 10.72 -11.79 17.29
N THR A 174 11.82 -12.37 16.81
CA THR A 174 12.12 -12.45 15.38
C THR A 174 11.04 -13.26 14.68
N PHE A 175 10.54 -12.78 13.54
CA PHE A 175 9.63 -13.54 12.71
C PHE A 175 10.37 -14.75 12.13
N ASN A 176 9.89 -15.95 12.42
CA ASN A 176 10.42 -17.16 11.82
C ASN A 176 9.77 -17.36 10.46
N TYR A 177 10.55 -17.20 9.39
CA TYR A 177 10.03 -17.38 8.05
C TYR A 177 9.75 -18.86 7.79
N PRO A 178 8.49 -19.24 7.48
CA PRO A 178 8.20 -20.59 7.06
C PRO A 178 8.84 -20.87 5.69
N ALA A 179 9.08 -22.14 5.38
CA ALA A 179 9.38 -22.55 4.01
C ALA A 179 8.23 -22.15 3.08
N CYS A 180 8.55 -21.84 1.83
CA CYS A 180 7.54 -21.61 0.81
C CYS A 180 6.91 -22.97 0.42
N ASP A 181 5.62 -23.12 0.67
CA ASP A 181 4.86 -24.37 0.53
C ASP A 181 4.00 -24.42 -0.74
N ALA A 182 4.23 -23.51 -1.70
CA ALA A 182 3.58 -23.50 -3.01
C ALA A 182 4.60 -23.76 -4.13
N PRO A 183 4.17 -24.32 -5.29
CA PRO A 183 5.03 -24.46 -6.46
C PRO A 183 5.64 -23.12 -6.88
N ALA A 184 6.88 -23.11 -7.36
CA ALA A 184 7.48 -21.89 -7.90
C ALA A 184 6.68 -21.36 -9.09
N TRP A 185 6.51 -20.04 -9.18
CA TRP A 185 5.89 -19.43 -10.37
C TRP A 185 6.73 -19.69 -11.62
N SER A 186 6.06 -20.06 -12.71
CA SER A 186 6.61 -20.24 -14.06
C SER A 186 6.00 -19.25 -15.05
N THR A 187 6.82 -18.80 -16.01
CA THR A 187 6.43 -17.93 -17.14
C THR A 187 5.43 -18.57 -18.09
N SER A 188 5.42 -19.90 -18.19
CA SER A 188 4.46 -20.67 -18.99
C SER A 188 3.22 -21.11 -18.21
N GLY A 189 3.14 -20.76 -16.92
CA GLY A 189 2.07 -21.23 -16.05
C GLY A 189 0.74 -20.54 -16.33
N GLN A 190 -0.34 -21.30 -16.16
CA GLN A 190 -1.70 -20.80 -16.15
C GLN A 190 -2.32 -21.09 -14.78
N TYR A 191 -2.86 -20.06 -14.16
CA TYR A 191 -3.25 -20.10 -12.75
C TYR A 191 -4.71 -19.66 -12.63
N PRO A 192 -5.67 -20.60 -12.58
CA PRO A 192 -7.05 -20.30 -12.23
C PRO A 192 -7.17 -19.61 -10.85
N ALA A 193 -8.34 -19.05 -10.56
CA ALA A 193 -8.63 -18.43 -9.27
C ALA A 193 -8.28 -19.38 -8.11
N GLY A 194 -7.58 -18.87 -7.10
CA GLY A 194 -7.16 -19.64 -5.93
C GLY A 194 -5.86 -20.43 -6.09
N SER A 195 -5.28 -20.53 -7.31
CA SER A 195 -3.94 -21.10 -7.50
C SER A 195 -2.91 -20.35 -6.66
N LYS A 196 -1.97 -21.09 -6.06
CA LYS A 196 -0.91 -20.54 -5.23
C LYS A 196 0.45 -20.81 -5.86
N VAL A 197 1.33 -19.81 -5.81
CA VAL A 197 2.71 -19.93 -6.29
C VAL A 197 3.68 -19.26 -5.32
N SER A 198 4.90 -19.77 -5.28
CA SER A 198 6.01 -19.14 -4.59
C SER A 198 6.77 -18.23 -5.55
N TYR A 199 6.95 -16.96 -5.18
CA TYR A 199 7.67 -15.97 -5.97
C TYR A 199 8.24 -14.86 -5.06
N GLN A 200 9.55 -14.60 -5.17
CA GLN A 200 10.25 -13.53 -4.45
C GLN A 200 10.00 -13.50 -2.92
N GLY A 201 10.08 -14.65 -2.25
CA GLY A 201 9.95 -14.73 -0.79
C GLY A 201 8.50 -14.57 -0.27
N TYR A 202 7.52 -14.79 -1.14
CA TYR A 202 6.11 -14.87 -0.78
C TYR A 202 5.43 -16.07 -1.45
N VAL A 203 4.41 -16.58 -0.77
CA VAL A 203 3.32 -17.31 -1.42
C VAL A 203 2.29 -16.30 -1.88
N TRP A 204 2.00 -16.33 -3.17
CA TRP A 204 0.99 -15.52 -3.83
C TRP A 204 -0.21 -16.38 -4.16
N GLN A 205 -1.41 -15.82 -4.06
CA GLN A 205 -2.65 -16.45 -4.49
C GLN A 205 -3.27 -15.66 -5.64
N ALA A 206 -3.69 -16.36 -6.68
CA ALA A 206 -4.39 -15.76 -7.80
C ALA A 206 -5.80 -15.37 -7.35
N LYS A 207 -6.18 -14.10 -7.51
CA LYS A 207 -7.50 -13.56 -7.18
C LYS A 207 -8.57 -14.09 -8.15
N TRP A 208 -8.17 -14.20 -9.41
CA TRP A 208 -8.91 -14.78 -10.54
C TRP A 208 -7.89 -15.49 -11.45
N TYR A 209 -8.17 -15.63 -12.74
CA TYR A 209 -7.20 -16.17 -13.69
C TYR A 209 -5.94 -15.29 -13.81
N ALA A 210 -4.77 -15.90 -13.71
CA ALA A 210 -3.48 -15.24 -13.84
C ALA A 210 -2.52 -16.04 -14.75
N SER A 211 -1.66 -15.29 -15.45
CA SER A 211 -0.60 -15.81 -16.33
C SER A 211 0.70 -15.01 -16.18
N GLY A 212 0.59 -13.70 -15.92
CA GLY A 212 1.71 -12.82 -15.60
C GLY A 212 2.35 -13.11 -14.24
N ALA A 213 3.56 -12.58 -14.05
CA ALA A 213 4.29 -12.70 -12.79
C ALA A 213 3.53 -12.01 -11.64
N PRO A 214 3.59 -12.55 -10.41
CA PRO A 214 3.04 -11.88 -9.24
C PRO A 214 3.71 -10.52 -9.00
N ALA A 215 2.90 -9.50 -8.79
CA ALA A 215 3.33 -8.13 -8.51
C ALA A 215 2.44 -7.51 -7.43
N ASN A 216 2.99 -6.54 -6.70
CA ASN A 216 2.26 -5.80 -5.68
C ASN A 216 1.37 -4.71 -6.28
N ASP A 217 0.37 -5.13 -7.04
CA ASP A 217 -0.63 -4.29 -7.69
C ASP A 217 -2.03 -4.66 -7.16
N ALA A 218 -2.75 -3.67 -6.63
CA ALA A 218 -4.09 -3.90 -6.11
C ALA A 218 -5.11 -4.25 -7.20
N SER A 219 -4.94 -3.70 -8.40
CA SER A 219 -5.73 -4.06 -9.58
C SER A 219 -5.20 -5.33 -10.28
N GLY A 220 -4.04 -5.82 -9.83
CA GLY A 220 -3.40 -7.00 -10.36
C GLY A 220 -4.10 -8.30 -9.97
N THR A 221 -3.73 -9.38 -10.66
CA THR A 221 -4.35 -10.71 -10.56
C THR A 221 -3.88 -11.53 -9.34
N TRP A 222 -2.90 -11.02 -8.60
CA TRP A 222 -2.24 -11.73 -7.50
C TRP A 222 -2.36 -10.95 -6.18
N VAL A 223 -2.38 -11.67 -5.06
CA VAL A 223 -2.24 -11.11 -3.71
C VAL A 223 -1.21 -11.91 -2.91
N PRO A 224 -0.30 -11.27 -2.15
CA PRO A 224 0.56 -12.00 -1.23
C PRO A 224 -0.29 -12.54 -0.07
N VAL A 225 -0.19 -13.84 0.21
CA VAL A 225 -0.93 -14.47 1.33
C VAL A 225 -0.05 -14.86 2.49
N LYS A 226 1.26 -15.00 2.27
CA LYS A 226 2.24 -15.35 3.30
C LYS A 226 3.67 -15.00 2.85
N ALA A 227 4.47 -14.44 3.76
CA ALA A 227 5.92 -14.32 3.60
C ALA A 227 6.61 -15.66 3.88
N CYS A 228 7.60 -16.04 3.08
CA CYS A 228 8.27 -17.34 3.20
C CYS A 228 9.72 -17.32 2.70
N GLY A 229 10.45 -18.42 2.96
CA GLY A 229 11.76 -18.71 2.35
C GLY A 229 12.94 -18.01 3.01
N GLY A 230 12.77 -17.45 4.21
CA GLY A 230 13.72 -16.51 4.80
C GLY A 230 13.69 -15.19 4.03
N ALA A 231 14.03 -14.07 4.66
CA ALA A 231 14.38 -12.90 3.87
C ALA A 231 15.55 -13.33 2.96
N THR A 232 15.31 -13.47 1.66
CA THR A 232 16.41 -13.38 0.71
C THR A 232 17.06 -12.04 1.02
N THR A 233 18.25 -12.06 1.62
CA THR A 233 19.26 -11.08 1.32
C THR A 233 19.45 -11.15 -0.19
N GLN A 234 18.58 -10.46 -0.93
CA GLN A 234 18.84 -10.16 -2.31
C GLN A 234 20.10 -9.28 -2.27
N PRO A 235 21.11 -9.55 -3.11
CA PRO A 235 22.27 -8.69 -3.22
C PRO A 235 21.78 -7.25 -3.38
N PRO A 236 22.47 -6.24 -2.81
CA PRO A 236 22.11 -4.86 -3.07
C PRO A 236 21.99 -4.72 -4.59
N THR A 237 20.83 -4.25 -5.05
CA THR A 237 20.77 -3.65 -6.37
C THR A 237 21.80 -2.54 -6.30
N THR A 238 22.95 -2.75 -6.94
CA THR A 238 23.98 -1.74 -7.10
C THR A 238 23.30 -0.59 -7.83
N ILE A 239 22.78 0.37 -7.07
CA ILE A 239 22.66 1.73 -7.54
C ILE A 239 24.11 2.15 -7.65
N THR A 240 24.64 2.21 -8.87
CA THR A 240 25.89 2.87 -9.16
C THR A 240 25.70 4.33 -8.80
N THR A 241 25.96 4.69 -7.54
CA THR A 241 26.26 6.06 -7.14
C THR A 241 27.61 6.39 -7.78
N THR A 242 27.57 6.94 -8.98
CA THR A 242 28.69 7.69 -9.54
C THR A 242 28.91 8.89 -8.62
N THR A 243 29.92 8.77 -7.77
CA THR A 243 30.49 9.88 -7.01
C THR A 243 30.93 10.95 -8.00
N SER A 244 30.11 12.00 -8.15
CA SER A 244 30.49 13.20 -8.90
C SER A 244 31.57 13.94 -8.11
N ARG A 245 32.80 13.92 -8.62
CA ARG A 245 33.87 14.86 -8.24
C ARG A 245 33.41 16.27 -8.62
N PRO A 246 33.72 17.32 -7.83
CA PRO A 246 33.33 18.67 -8.19
C PRO A 246 34.10 19.10 -9.44
N ILE A 247 33.36 19.36 -10.52
CA ILE A 247 33.87 20.02 -11.72
C ILE A 247 33.30 21.43 -11.71
N THR A 248 34.21 22.39 -11.60
CA THR A 248 34.00 23.82 -11.78
C THR A 248 33.22 24.10 -13.06
N THR A 249 32.08 24.77 -12.93
CA THR A 249 31.25 25.33 -14.00
C THR A 249 31.95 26.49 -14.72
N PRO A 250 31.94 26.48 -16.06
CA PRO A 250 31.73 27.69 -16.85
C PRO A 250 30.30 27.69 -17.45
N PRO A 251 29.72 28.87 -17.71
CA PRO A 251 28.29 29.01 -17.98
C PRO A 251 27.96 28.66 -19.43
N SER A 252 26.89 27.90 -19.67
CA SER A 252 26.31 27.74 -21.02
C SER A 252 24.81 27.46 -20.95
N THR A 253 24.07 28.54 -21.24
CA THR A 253 22.73 28.65 -21.87
C THR A 253 21.73 27.49 -21.74
N THR A 254 20.67 27.80 -21.00
CA THR A 254 19.36 27.13 -20.96
C THR A 254 18.76 26.90 -22.35
N SER A 255 18.48 25.64 -22.67
CA SER A 255 17.48 25.25 -23.67
C SER A 255 16.56 24.22 -23.03
N ALA A 256 15.26 24.52 -23.03
CA ALA A 256 14.20 23.67 -22.46
C ALA A 256 13.98 22.40 -23.31
N PRO A 257 13.64 21.24 -22.72
CA PRO A 257 13.22 20.06 -23.48
C PRO A 257 11.87 20.29 -24.17
N PRO A 258 11.63 19.74 -25.38
CA PRO A 258 10.46 20.06 -26.19
C PRO A 258 9.18 19.42 -25.63
N THR A 259 8.15 20.24 -25.45
CA THR A 259 6.77 19.82 -25.24
C THR A 259 6.20 19.30 -26.56
N THR A 260 5.98 18.00 -26.70
CA THR A 260 5.24 17.44 -27.82
C THR A 260 3.74 17.57 -27.59
N THR A 261 3.19 18.73 -27.95
CA THR A 261 1.75 18.92 -28.07
C THR A 261 1.31 18.34 -29.42
N THR A 262 0.68 17.17 -29.41
CA THR A 262 0.06 16.61 -30.62
C THR A 262 -1.30 17.27 -30.85
N THR A 263 -1.48 17.85 -32.03
CA THR A 263 -2.69 18.54 -32.46
C THR A 263 -3.87 17.56 -32.60
N PRO A 264 -5.09 17.89 -32.14
CA PRO A 264 -6.25 17.02 -32.30
C PRO A 264 -6.61 16.74 -33.77
N PRO A 265 -7.11 15.55 -34.13
CA PRO A 265 -7.54 15.23 -35.49
C PRO A 265 -8.69 16.13 -35.96
N THR A 266 -8.69 16.52 -37.24
CA THR A 266 -9.61 17.50 -37.84
C THR A 266 -10.76 16.90 -38.66
N GLY A 267 -10.97 15.58 -38.63
CA GLY A 267 -12.10 14.95 -39.35
C GLY A 267 -12.51 13.56 -38.81
N GLY A 268 -13.78 13.20 -39.00
CA GLY A 268 -14.37 11.92 -38.57
C GLY A 268 -14.85 11.88 -37.11
N SER A 269 -15.21 10.70 -36.60
CA SER A 269 -15.70 10.47 -35.22
C SER A 269 -14.68 10.80 -34.10
N CYS A 270 -13.46 11.14 -34.49
CA CYS A 270 -12.33 11.50 -33.63
C CYS A 270 -12.05 13.03 -33.62
N ALA A 271 -12.86 13.83 -34.31
CA ALA A 271 -12.66 15.27 -34.40
C ALA A 271 -12.78 15.97 -33.03
N GLY A 272 -11.79 16.79 -32.68
CA GLY A 272 -11.78 17.60 -31.45
C GLY A 272 -11.53 16.85 -30.13
N VAL A 273 -11.21 15.55 -30.19
CA VAL A 273 -10.92 14.73 -29.00
C VAL A 273 -9.40 14.59 -28.82
N ALA A 274 -8.90 14.91 -27.64
CA ALA A 274 -7.47 14.88 -27.30
C ALA A 274 -6.87 13.46 -27.41
N ALA A 275 -5.61 13.38 -27.83
CA ALA A 275 -4.89 12.10 -27.90
C ALA A 275 -4.63 11.53 -26.49
N TRP A 276 -4.70 10.21 -26.35
CA TRP A 276 -4.33 9.52 -25.12
C TRP A 276 -2.84 9.73 -24.83
N SER A 277 -2.49 9.97 -23.56
CA SER A 277 -1.11 10.21 -23.14
C SER A 277 -0.75 9.40 -21.89
N ASN A 278 0.47 8.86 -21.89
CA ASN A 278 1.01 8.08 -20.78
C ASN A 278 1.23 8.96 -19.54
N GLY A 279 0.93 8.43 -18.36
CA GLY A 279 1.06 9.14 -17.09
C GLY A 279 -0.11 10.06 -16.73
N ILE A 280 -1.08 10.26 -17.64
CA ILE A 280 -2.30 11.02 -17.38
C ILE A 280 -3.36 10.12 -16.75
N ALA A 281 -4.03 10.63 -15.71
CA ALA A 281 -5.17 9.96 -15.10
C ALA A 281 -6.46 10.36 -15.83
N TYR A 282 -7.30 9.38 -16.13
CA TYR A 282 -8.59 9.54 -16.77
C TYR A 282 -9.68 9.03 -15.83
N THR A 283 -10.66 9.88 -15.50
CA THR A 283 -11.84 9.50 -14.72
C THR A 283 -12.90 8.86 -15.61
N GLY A 284 -13.84 8.11 -15.03
CA GLY A 284 -14.97 7.53 -15.78
C GLY A 284 -15.71 8.60 -16.59
N GLY A 285 -15.93 8.33 -17.89
CA GLY A 285 -16.48 9.25 -18.87
C GLY A 285 -15.46 10.07 -19.67
N SER A 286 -14.17 10.05 -19.29
CA SER A 286 -13.12 10.73 -20.05
C SER A 286 -12.98 10.15 -21.45
N VAL A 287 -12.84 11.00 -22.46
CA VAL A 287 -12.77 10.59 -23.87
C VAL A 287 -11.43 11.00 -24.48
N VAL A 288 -10.76 10.05 -25.13
CA VAL A 288 -9.47 10.27 -25.82
C VAL A 288 -9.42 9.59 -27.18
N THR A 289 -8.47 9.99 -28.02
CA THR A 289 -8.14 9.32 -29.29
C THR A 289 -6.85 8.51 -29.18
N TYR A 290 -6.87 7.26 -29.63
CA TYR A 290 -5.68 6.39 -29.69
C TYR A 290 -5.82 5.37 -30.82
N GLY A 291 -4.78 5.20 -31.62
CA GLY A 291 -4.78 4.24 -32.74
C GLY A 291 -5.87 4.49 -33.79
N GLY A 292 -6.31 5.75 -33.97
CA GLY A 292 -7.38 6.11 -34.91
C GLY A 292 -8.81 5.91 -34.38
N HIS A 293 -8.97 5.42 -33.16
CA HIS A 293 -10.27 5.20 -32.51
C HIS A 293 -10.48 6.17 -31.35
N ARG A 294 -11.76 6.41 -31.01
CA ARG A 294 -12.20 7.18 -29.85
C ARG A 294 -12.55 6.23 -28.72
N TRP A 295 -12.05 6.52 -27.53
CA TRP A 295 -12.16 5.65 -26.36
C TRP A 295 -12.77 6.42 -25.20
N THR A 296 -13.73 5.81 -24.50
CA THR A 296 -14.35 6.37 -23.30
C THR A 296 -13.99 5.54 -22.07
N ALA A 297 -13.47 6.18 -21.03
CA ALA A 297 -13.08 5.49 -19.79
C ALA A 297 -14.33 5.00 -19.05
N LYS A 298 -14.38 3.71 -18.66
CA LYS A 298 -15.46 3.17 -17.80
C LYS A 298 -15.30 3.62 -16.35
N TRP A 299 -14.06 3.63 -15.89
CA TRP A 299 -13.67 3.85 -14.50
C TRP A 299 -12.39 4.69 -14.46
N TRP A 300 -12.03 5.18 -13.27
CA TRP A 300 -10.74 5.84 -13.08
C TRP A 300 -9.59 4.90 -13.48
N ASN A 301 -8.66 5.40 -14.28
CA ASN A 301 -7.42 4.71 -14.61
C ASN A 301 -6.28 5.72 -14.77
N GLN A 302 -5.06 5.31 -14.46
CA GLN A 302 -3.86 6.05 -14.83
C GLN A 302 -3.19 5.31 -15.97
N ALA A 303 -3.02 6.01 -17.09
CA ALA A 303 -2.35 5.50 -18.28
C ALA A 303 -0.94 5.03 -17.92
N SER A 304 -0.77 3.73 -17.70
CA SER A 304 0.52 3.04 -17.76
C SER A 304 0.53 2.18 -19.02
N SER A 305 1.70 1.83 -19.52
CA SER A 305 1.98 1.30 -20.86
C SER A 305 1.40 -0.08 -21.21
N TYR A 306 0.23 -0.46 -20.68
CA TYR A 306 -0.35 -1.80 -20.81
C TYR A 306 -1.76 -1.78 -21.40
N TYR A 307 -1.89 -1.20 -22.61
CA TYR A 307 -3.15 -1.08 -23.33
C TYR A 307 -3.70 -2.43 -23.86
N ASN A 308 -2.85 -3.42 -24.09
CA ASN A 308 -3.27 -4.66 -24.78
C ASN A 308 -3.96 -5.71 -23.89
N TYR A 309 -4.20 -5.48 -22.59
CA TYR A 309 -4.66 -6.56 -21.69
C TYR A 309 -6.06 -6.39 -21.07
N TYR A 310 -6.70 -5.21 -21.13
CA TYR A 310 -8.01 -5.03 -20.50
C TYR A 310 -9.01 -4.17 -21.31
N PRO A 311 -9.73 -4.77 -22.28
CA PRO A 311 -10.88 -4.14 -22.95
C PRO A 311 -12.07 -3.86 -22.01
N SER A 312 -11.95 -4.14 -20.70
CA SER A 312 -13.00 -3.87 -19.71
C SER A 312 -13.01 -2.43 -19.19
N TYR A 313 -11.92 -1.64 -19.37
CA TYR A 313 -11.80 -0.27 -18.83
C TYR A 313 -12.09 0.84 -19.84
N TRP A 314 -12.16 0.52 -21.13
CA TRP A 314 -12.45 1.46 -22.21
C TRP A 314 -13.49 0.84 -23.16
N TRP A 315 -14.37 1.64 -23.75
CA TRP A 315 -15.23 1.24 -24.87
C TRP A 315 -15.17 2.27 -26.00
#